data_AF-A0A6J6GXT9-F1
#
_entry.id   AF-A0A6J6GXT9-F1
#
_cell.length_a   1.000
_cell.length_b   1.000
_cell.length_c   1.000
_cell.angle_alpha   90.00
_cell.angle_beta   90.00
_cell.angle_gamma   90.00
#
_symmetry.space_group_name_H-M   'P 1'
#
loop_
_entity.id
_entity.type
_entity.pdbx_description
1 polymer ?
#
loop_
_entity_poly.entity_id
_entity_poly.type
_entity_poly.pdbx_seq_one_letter_code
_entity_poly.pdbx_strand_id
1 'polypeptide(L)'
;MSQSLISSLLTVFKFTSITSSFLVVGALLAITFLTLDVNGKVAQSNLELRKLASVSSLIWMFSNLIFIFLTLANILNVSVSEVLQPNVLRSFLLQIALGQYLFAQLLLSFLISLIMPRLKSIGTGAFLLIATLIAIIIPVFQSHSASSGSHSMAIGSLAVHVIGLSMWVGGVFAIAFLSPESRAVAVPRFSVLALWAAIAVVISGSVNAFIRLDFKGAWGNSYSYLVIAKIVLSVSLIVIGYLHRKNLKKLAELKGSKFIQLILVEVFIMTVTLAVGSLLSSKQPPTRDSGITVDRALSIVGVKTPQPPTLSRILLGYEPDALMIGLLITAVALYIKGVMVLTKRGDKWPVGRTVSFAIGISAIDFATSGGLGLYAQFSFSWHMIAHMTLGMISPIAIVLGAPITLALRTLPQGRNKEERGVRGTLLSVLHSRYATFIVNPVGALAIFDGSLFALYFTPLFNNLMSNHAGHLFMNIHFLLAGFLFFHVIIGVDPNPKRPPFLARIVTLLAAMSIHAFFSVALMSATTQIDGGYFATLQTPWITDLLADQNKGGAIGWAMGEIPILIALVATFIMWTREDAREARRIDRTAERMAAMGQPDELAQYNKYLQELAARDDRAGK
;
A
#
# COMPACT_ATOMS: atom_id res chain seq x y z
N MET A 1 -29.76 0.18 29.45
CA MET A 1 -28.34 0.38 29.81
C MET A 1 -28.12 1.88 30.01
N SER A 2 -27.48 2.32 31.09
CA SER A 2 -27.23 3.76 31.29
C SER A 2 -26.20 4.28 30.28
N GLN A 3 -26.26 5.57 29.92
CA GLN A 3 -25.32 6.16 28.95
C GLN A 3 -23.85 6.10 29.43
N SER A 4 -23.63 6.24 30.74
CA SER A 4 -22.30 6.05 31.35
C SER A 4 -21.75 4.63 31.12
N LEU A 5 -22.62 3.62 31.21
CA LEU A 5 -22.24 2.23 30.93
C LEU A 5 -21.98 1.99 29.43
N ILE A 6 -22.75 2.61 28.52
CA ILE A 6 -22.49 2.57 27.07
C ILE A 6 -21.10 3.16 26.76
N SER A 7 -20.79 4.34 27.31
CA SER A 7 -19.49 5.00 27.12
C SER A 7 -18.31 4.19 27.67
N SER A 8 -18.49 3.56 28.83
CA SER A 8 -17.48 2.67 29.43
C SER A 8 -17.25 1.43 28.57
N LEU A 9 -18.32 0.78 28.11
CA LEU A 9 -18.24 -0.39 27.23
C LEU A 9 -17.62 -0.05 25.87
N LEU A 10 -17.89 1.14 25.31
CA LEU A 10 -17.24 1.61 24.08
C LEU A 10 -15.72 1.59 24.21
N THR A 11 -15.19 2.12 25.32
CA THR A 11 -13.75 2.16 25.57
C THR A 11 -13.17 0.74 25.71
N VAL A 12 -13.88 -0.15 26.41
CA VAL A 12 -13.49 -1.56 26.57
C VAL A 12 -13.46 -2.29 25.23
N PHE A 13 -14.54 -2.24 24.44
CA PHE A 13 -14.60 -2.94 23.14
C PHE A 13 -13.65 -2.36 22.11
N LYS A 14 -13.38 -1.04 22.16
CA LYS A 14 -12.32 -0.41 21.35
C LYS A 14 -10.95 -0.93 21.72
N PHE A 15 -10.62 -0.99 23.01
CA PHE A 15 -9.36 -1.54 23.50
C PHE A 15 -9.20 -3.02 23.13
N THR A 16 -10.25 -3.82 23.31
CA THR A 16 -10.27 -5.24 22.96
C THR A 16 -10.10 -5.44 21.45
N SER A 17 -10.78 -4.64 20.61
CA SER A 17 -10.63 -4.66 19.16
C SER A 17 -9.20 -4.34 18.73
N ILE A 18 -8.61 -3.26 19.25
CA ILE A 18 -7.22 -2.87 18.93
C ILE A 18 -6.24 -3.98 19.35
N THR A 19 -6.31 -4.45 20.60
CA THR A 19 -5.38 -5.44 21.14
C THR A 19 -5.49 -6.77 20.41
N SER A 20 -6.70 -7.25 20.14
CA SER A 20 -6.92 -8.50 19.39
C SER A 20 -6.46 -8.39 17.93
N SER A 21 -6.68 -7.25 17.27
CA SER A 21 -6.16 -7.02 15.92
C SER A 21 -4.61 -7.00 15.88
N PHE A 22 -3.96 -6.44 16.90
CA PHE A 22 -2.50 -6.41 17.00
C PHE A 22 -1.93 -7.82 17.25
N LEU A 23 -2.61 -8.65 18.05
CA LEU A 23 -2.27 -10.06 18.20
C LEU A 23 -2.36 -10.82 16.86
N VAL A 24 -3.38 -10.55 16.04
CA VAL A 24 -3.50 -11.12 14.70
C VAL A 24 -2.33 -10.69 13.81
N VAL A 25 -2.00 -9.39 13.76
CA VAL A 25 -0.85 -8.87 13.01
C VAL A 25 0.45 -9.53 13.48
N GLY A 26 0.66 -9.59 14.78
CA GLY A 26 1.83 -10.20 15.40
C GLY A 26 2.01 -11.67 15.03
N ALA A 27 0.94 -12.45 15.18
CA ALA A 27 0.97 -13.87 14.86
C ALA A 27 1.19 -14.10 13.35
N LEU A 28 0.53 -13.34 12.48
CA LEU A 28 0.77 -13.43 11.03
C LEU A 28 2.21 -13.03 10.66
N LEU A 29 2.74 -11.96 11.27
CA LEU A 29 4.12 -11.54 11.08
C LEU A 29 5.10 -12.64 11.50
N ALA A 30 4.86 -13.26 12.67
CA ALA A 30 5.68 -14.34 13.19
C ALA A 30 5.66 -15.57 12.29
N ILE A 31 4.46 -16.08 11.97
CA ILE A 31 4.24 -17.25 11.13
C ILE A 31 4.85 -17.06 9.73
N THR A 32 4.75 -15.86 9.18
CA THR A 32 5.10 -15.60 7.77
C THR A 32 6.59 -15.26 7.59
N PHE A 33 7.19 -14.52 8.52
CA PHE A 33 8.52 -13.92 8.31
C PHE A 33 9.55 -14.18 9.42
N LEU A 34 9.11 -14.44 10.66
CA LEU A 34 10.02 -14.54 11.80
C LEU A 34 10.41 -15.98 12.13
N THR A 35 9.47 -16.93 12.12
CA THR A 35 9.75 -18.35 12.37
C THR A 35 10.06 -19.11 11.08
N LEU A 36 10.59 -20.33 11.20
CA LEU A 36 10.94 -21.17 10.05
C LEU A 36 9.69 -21.73 9.37
N ASP A 37 9.66 -21.66 8.04
CA ASP A 37 8.70 -22.34 7.19
C ASP A 37 9.29 -23.63 6.61
N VAL A 38 8.43 -24.55 6.15
CA VAL A 38 8.84 -25.77 5.47
C VAL A 38 8.31 -25.74 4.04
N ASN A 39 9.19 -25.49 3.08
CA ASN A 39 8.88 -25.34 1.66
C ASN A 39 7.75 -24.35 1.38
N GLY A 40 7.67 -23.27 2.17
CA GLY A 40 6.64 -22.23 2.16
C GLY A 40 5.29 -22.65 2.70
N LYS A 41 5.23 -23.76 3.46
CA LYS A 41 4.10 -24.14 4.30
C LYS A 41 4.36 -23.74 5.74
N VAL A 42 3.28 -23.49 6.48
CA VAL A 42 3.33 -23.20 7.91
C VAL A 42 3.86 -24.43 8.65
N ALA A 43 4.97 -24.27 9.38
CA ALA A 43 5.56 -25.34 10.19
C ALA A 43 4.64 -25.78 11.35
N GLN A 44 4.81 -27.02 11.82
CA GLN A 44 4.03 -27.55 12.94
C GLN A 44 4.24 -26.78 14.25
N SER A 45 5.46 -26.25 14.47
CA SER A 45 5.80 -25.40 15.62
C SER A 45 4.96 -24.11 15.71
N ASN A 46 4.34 -23.70 14.60
CA ASN A 46 3.51 -22.50 14.52
C ASN A 46 2.01 -22.79 14.72
N LEU A 47 1.60 -24.03 15.01
CA LEU A 47 0.19 -24.37 15.17
C LEU A 47 -0.46 -23.65 16.36
N GLU A 48 0.27 -23.47 17.46
CA GLU A 48 -0.21 -22.72 18.63
C GLU A 48 -0.41 -21.24 18.30
N LEU A 49 0.55 -20.61 17.61
CA LEU A 49 0.39 -19.25 17.11
C LEU A 49 -0.78 -19.12 16.14
N ARG A 50 -1.02 -20.11 15.28
CA ARG A 50 -2.20 -20.11 14.39
C ARG A 50 -3.50 -20.19 15.19
N LYS A 51 -3.55 -21.02 16.26
CA LYS A 51 -4.71 -21.09 17.16
C LYS A 51 -4.94 -19.75 17.85
N LEU A 52 -3.88 -19.14 18.39
CA LEU A 52 -3.94 -17.80 18.98
C LEU A 52 -4.48 -16.78 17.98
N ALA A 53 -3.92 -16.72 16.77
CA ALA A 53 -4.39 -15.83 15.71
C ALA A 53 -5.87 -16.06 15.35
N SER A 54 -6.30 -17.32 15.31
CA SER A 54 -7.69 -17.68 15.02
C SER A 54 -8.62 -17.16 16.11
N VAL A 55 -8.30 -17.40 17.37
CA VAL A 55 -9.09 -16.91 18.52
C VAL A 55 -9.08 -15.38 18.57
N SER A 56 -7.92 -14.74 18.43
CA SER A 56 -7.80 -13.28 18.39
C SER A 56 -8.59 -12.66 17.23
N SER A 57 -8.61 -13.28 16.05
CA SER A 57 -9.41 -12.79 14.92
C SER A 57 -10.92 -12.87 15.17
N LEU A 58 -11.40 -13.89 15.90
CA LEU A 58 -12.79 -13.99 16.32
C LEU A 58 -13.12 -12.93 17.38
N ILE A 59 -12.27 -12.76 18.38
CA ILE A 59 -12.42 -11.71 19.41
C ILE A 59 -12.48 -10.33 18.73
N TRP A 60 -11.61 -10.08 17.77
CA TRP A 60 -11.59 -8.83 17.02
C TRP A 60 -12.89 -8.59 16.26
N MET A 61 -13.35 -9.60 15.51
CA MET A 61 -14.62 -9.54 14.76
C MET A 61 -15.82 -9.28 15.69
N PHE A 62 -15.97 -10.03 16.78
CA PHE A 62 -17.07 -9.81 17.73
C PHE A 62 -16.96 -8.45 18.44
N SER A 63 -15.74 -8.00 18.75
CA SER A 63 -15.52 -6.68 19.33
C SER A 63 -15.95 -5.57 18.37
N ASN A 64 -15.64 -5.69 17.08
CA ASN A 64 -16.09 -4.73 16.05
C ASN A 64 -17.61 -4.71 15.91
N LEU A 65 -18.24 -5.89 15.93
CA LEU A 65 -19.70 -6.02 15.87
C LEU A 65 -20.37 -5.29 17.04
N ILE A 66 -19.92 -5.54 18.26
CA ILE A 66 -20.48 -4.89 19.46
C ILE A 66 -20.15 -3.39 19.46
N PHE A 67 -18.95 -3.01 19.02
CA PHE A 67 -18.54 -1.61 18.93
C PHE A 67 -19.44 -0.80 17.98
N ILE A 68 -19.88 -1.37 16.87
CA ILE A 68 -20.85 -0.73 15.95
C ILE A 68 -22.15 -0.39 16.68
N PHE A 69 -22.74 -1.36 17.38
CA PHE A 69 -24.01 -1.15 18.10
C PHE A 69 -23.87 -0.11 19.20
N LEU A 70 -22.80 -0.18 20.00
CA LEU A 70 -22.54 0.78 21.06
C LEU A 70 -22.26 2.19 20.51
N THR A 71 -21.59 2.29 19.36
CA THR A 71 -21.29 3.58 18.72
C THR A 71 -22.57 4.24 18.26
N LEU A 72 -23.45 3.48 17.60
CA LEU A 72 -24.73 3.98 17.13
C LEU A 72 -25.66 4.37 18.29
N ALA A 73 -25.69 3.57 19.37
CA ALA A 73 -26.45 3.90 20.58
C ALA A 73 -25.95 5.19 21.25
N ASN A 74 -24.62 5.38 21.30
CA ASN A 74 -24.01 6.58 21.86
C ASN A 74 -24.23 7.82 20.99
N ILE A 75 -24.20 7.69 19.65
CA ILE A 75 -24.45 8.81 18.73
C ILE A 75 -25.90 9.28 18.81
N LEU A 76 -26.84 8.34 18.82
CA LEU A 76 -28.28 8.66 18.89
C LEU A 76 -28.76 8.96 20.31
N ASN A 77 -27.92 8.70 21.31
CA ASN A 77 -28.25 8.81 22.74
C ASN A 77 -29.48 7.98 23.15
N VAL A 78 -29.62 6.78 22.58
CA VAL A 78 -30.74 5.85 22.79
C VAL A 78 -30.29 4.53 23.42
N SER A 79 -31.26 3.67 23.77
CA SER A 79 -30.96 2.32 24.27
C SER A 79 -30.45 1.38 23.16
N VAL A 80 -29.67 0.35 23.54
CA VAL A 80 -29.16 -0.66 22.58
C VAL A 80 -30.31 -1.40 21.88
N SER A 81 -31.45 -1.60 22.55
CA SER A 81 -32.65 -2.23 21.97
C SER A 81 -33.25 -1.43 20.82
N GLU A 82 -33.22 -0.11 20.88
CA GLU A 82 -33.73 0.75 19.80
C GLU A 82 -32.83 0.69 18.56
N VAL A 83 -31.52 0.54 18.77
CA VAL A 83 -30.53 0.42 17.68
C VAL A 83 -30.63 -0.91 16.93
N LEU A 84 -31.15 -1.96 17.56
CA LEU A 84 -31.34 -3.27 16.92
C LEU A 84 -32.44 -3.26 15.84
N GLN A 85 -33.19 -2.16 15.70
CA GLN A 85 -34.16 -2.00 14.62
C GLN A 85 -33.45 -2.03 13.25
N PRO A 86 -33.88 -2.90 12.31
CA PRO A 86 -33.22 -3.08 11.02
C PRO A 86 -33.07 -1.78 10.21
N ASN A 87 -34.05 -0.88 10.31
CA ASN A 87 -34.04 0.39 9.57
C ASN A 87 -32.93 1.33 10.06
N VAL A 88 -32.76 1.45 11.38
CA VAL A 88 -31.74 2.30 12.00
C VAL A 88 -30.35 1.76 11.68
N LEU A 89 -30.15 0.45 11.84
CA LEU A 89 -28.88 -0.21 11.56
C LEU A 89 -28.52 -0.13 10.07
N ARG A 90 -29.47 -0.41 9.16
CA ARG A 90 -29.24 -0.35 7.71
C ARG A 90 -28.88 1.07 7.27
N SER A 91 -29.57 2.08 7.78
CA SER A 91 -29.26 3.48 7.48
C SER A 91 -27.84 3.82 7.91
N PHE A 92 -27.46 3.47 9.15
CA PHE A 92 -26.11 3.72 9.65
C PHE A 92 -25.04 3.01 8.81
N LEU A 93 -25.18 1.71 8.53
CA LEU A 93 -24.15 0.94 7.84
C LEU A 93 -23.99 1.29 6.35
N LEU A 94 -25.06 1.73 5.69
CA LEU A 94 -25.06 1.93 4.23
C LEU A 94 -25.05 3.39 3.80
N GLN A 95 -25.50 4.33 4.64
CA GLN A 95 -25.64 5.75 4.27
C GLN A 95 -24.71 6.67 5.07
N ILE A 96 -24.35 6.29 6.30
CA ILE A 96 -23.46 7.10 7.14
C ILE A 96 -22.02 6.64 6.94
N ALA A 97 -21.12 7.57 6.58
CA ALA A 97 -19.73 7.24 6.28
C ALA A 97 -19.06 6.49 7.45
N LEU A 98 -19.13 6.98 8.69
CA LEU A 98 -18.58 6.26 9.85
C LEU A 98 -19.09 4.81 9.93
N GLY A 99 -20.38 4.58 9.69
CA GLY A 99 -20.96 3.24 9.68
C GLY A 99 -20.43 2.37 8.54
N GLN A 100 -20.28 2.90 7.33
CA GLN A 100 -19.68 2.20 6.18
C GLN A 100 -18.23 1.75 6.47
N TYR A 101 -17.43 2.62 7.09
CA TYR A 101 -16.04 2.31 7.46
C TYR A 101 -15.96 1.21 8.52
N LEU A 102 -16.78 1.31 9.58
CA LEU A 102 -16.85 0.27 10.61
C LEU A 102 -17.38 -1.05 10.04
N PHE A 103 -18.34 -0.99 9.12
CA PHE A 103 -18.90 -2.16 8.44
C PHE A 103 -17.86 -2.85 7.55
N ALA A 104 -17.09 -2.08 6.77
CA ALA A 104 -16.02 -2.62 5.94
C ALA A 104 -14.93 -3.31 6.79
N GLN A 105 -14.55 -2.73 7.94
CA GLN A 105 -13.65 -3.37 8.89
C GLN A 105 -14.24 -4.67 9.44
N LEU A 106 -15.53 -4.68 9.81
CA LEU A 106 -16.22 -5.88 10.29
C LEU A 106 -16.18 -6.99 9.23
N LEU A 107 -16.54 -6.69 7.98
CA LEU A 107 -16.52 -7.66 6.87
C LEU A 107 -15.13 -8.25 6.65
N LEU A 108 -14.09 -7.42 6.62
CA LEU A 108 -12.72 -7.91 6.47
C LEU A 108 -12.28 -8.75 7.67
N SER A 109 -12.58 -8.34 8.91
CA SER A 109 -12.26 -9.12 10.11
C SER A 109 -12.98 -10.48 10.14
N PHE A 110 -14.20 -10.55 9.61
CA PHE A 110 -14.95 -11.79 9.42
C PHE A 110 -14.30 -12.70 8.37
N LEU A 111 -13.91 -12.17 7.21
CA LEU A 111 -13.19 -12.95 6.19
C LEU A 111 -11.85 -13.47 6.71
N ILE A 112 -11.10 -12.64 7.45
CA ILE A 112 -9.84 -13.03 8.08
C ILE A 112 -10.07 -14.16 9.09
N SER A 113 -11.10 -14.07 9.94
CA SER A 113 -11.40 -15.09 10.94
C SER A 113 -11.85 -16.42 10.32
N LEU A 114 -12.47 -16.38 9.15
CA LEU A 114 -12.84 -17.58 8.38
C LEU A 114 -11.61 -18.28 7.75
N ILE A 115 -10.66 -17.51 7.23
CA ILE A 115 -9.49 -18.05 6.52
C ILE A 115 -8.38 -18.47 7.50
N MET A 116 -8.21 -17.75 8.62
CA MET A 116 -7.13 -17.94 9.59
C MET A 116 -6.93 -19.40 10.08
N PRO A 117 -7.99 -20.15 10.47
CA PRO A 117 -7.83 -21.55 10.92
C PRO A 117 -7.32 -22.49 9.83
N ARG A 118 -7.54 -22.12 8.56
CA ARG A 118 -7.16 -22.89 7.36
C ARG A 118 -5.82 -22.45 6.78
N LEU A 119 -5.09 -21.57 7.46
CA LEU A 119 -3.79 -21.09 7.02
C LEU A 119 -2.78 -22.24 6.97
N LYS A 120 -2.33 -22.55 5.74
CA LYS A 120 -1.34 -23.60 5.44
C LYS A 120 -0.12 -23.10 4.65
N SER A 121 -0.24 -21.99 3.94
CA SER A 121 0.80 -21.43 3.07
C SER A 121 1.27 -20.07 3.59
N ILE A 122 2.59 -19.83 3.53
CA ILE A 122 3.20 -18.54 3.87
C ILE A 122 2.70 -17.43 2.93
N GLY A 123 2.42 -17.75 1.65
CA GLY A 123 1.83 -16.78 0.72
C GLY A 123 0.46 -16.29 1.16
N THR A 124 -0.40 -17.19 1.65
CA THR A 124 -1.69 -16.82 2.25
C THR A 124 -1.50 -16.02 3.54
N GLY A 125 -0.46 -16.33 4.34
CA GLY A 125 -0.12 -15.58 5.55
C GLY A 125 0.28 -14.14 5.24
N ALA A 126 1.11 -13.93 4.22
CA ALA A 126 1.49 -12.60 3.75
C ALA A 126 0.27 -11.80 3.23
N PHE A 127 -0.63 -12.45 2.48
CA PHE A 127 -1.87 -11.83 2.02
C PHE A 127 -2.77 -11.42 3.20
N LEU A 128 -2.99 -12.31 4.16
CA LEU A 128 -3.78 -12.00 5.36
C LEU A 128 -3.14 -10.90 6.21
N LEU A 129 -1.80 -10.82 6.26
CA LEU A 129 -1.13 -9.73 6.97
C LEU A 129 -1.46 -8.38 6.33
N ILE A 130 -1.35 -8.27 5.01
CA ILE A 130 -1.70 -7.05 4.26
C ILE A 130 -3.19 -6.72 4.44
N ALA A 131 -4.08 -7.71 4.28
CA ALA A 131 -5.51 -7.53 4.48
C ALA A 131 -5.85 -7.07 5.91
N THR A 132 -5.15 -7.59 6.92
CA THR A 132 -5.32 -7.18 8.32
C THR A 132 -4.85 -5.74 8.54
N LEU A 133 -3.69 -5.35 7.99
CA LEU A 133 -3.20 -3.97 8.07
C LEU A 133 -4.18 -2.99 7.42
N ILE A 134 -4.72 -3.32 6.24
CA ILE A 134 -5.77 -2.54 5.57
C ILE A 134 -7.01 -2.43 6.45
N ALA A 135 -7.51 -3.56 6.98
CA ALA A 135 -8.71 -3.58 7.81
C ALA A 135 -8.59 -2.76 9.10
N ILE A 136 -7.39 -2.68 9.70
CA ILE A 136 -7.15 -1.88 10.90
C ILE A 136 -7.13 -0.37 10.58
N ILE A 137 -6.64 0.04 9.40
CA ILE A 137 -6.58 1.47 9.05
C ILE A 137 -7.91 2.03 8.52
N ILE A 138 -8.85 1.19 8.05
CA ILE A 138 -10.12 1.67 7.48
C ILE A 138 -10.81 2.70 8.40
N PRO A 139 -11.12 2.41 9.69
CA PRO A 139 -11.82 3.39 10.53
C PRO A 139 -10.99 4.64 10.86
N VAL A 140 -9.67 4.63 10.65
CA VAL A 140 -8.79 5.77 10.93
C VAL A 140 -9.13 6.97 10.03
N PHE A 141 -9.59 6.69 8.81
CA PHE A 141 -10.02 7.70 7.84
C PHE A 141 -11.26 8.50 8.28
N GLN A 142 -12.00 8.01 9.28
CA GLN A 142 -13.12 8.73 9.89
C GLN A 142 -12.84 9.23 11.31
N SER A 143 -11.57 9.35 11.69
CA SER A 143 -11.21 9.93 12.98
C SER A 143 -11.52 11.45 12.99
N HIS A 144 -12.20 11.93 14.03
CA HIS A 144 -12.70 13.31 14.23
C HIS A 144 -11.62 14.44 14.27
N SER A 145 -10.43 14.22 13.72
CA SER A 145 -9.32 15.17 13.68
C SER A 145 -9.56 16.39 12.77
N ALA A 146 -10.66 16.42 12.01
CA ALA A 146 -10.92 17.39 10.96
C ALA A 146 -11.02 18.86 11.42
N SER A 147 -11.25 19.12 12.71
CA SER A 147 -11.37 20.48 13.23
C SER A 147 -10.04 21.18 13.55
N SER A 148 -8.88 20.53 13.37
CA SER A 148 -7.61 21.01 13.95
C SER A 148 -6.47 21.39 12.98
N GLY A 149 -6.68 21.37 11.65
CA GLY A 149 -5.67 21.74 10.64
C GLY A 149 -5.05 20.55 9.89
N SER A 150 -4.69 20.77 8.62
CA SER A 150 -4.14 19.81 7.63
C SER A 150 -4.68 18.38 7.78
N HIS A 151 -5.87 18.13 7.23
CA HIS A 151 -6.62 16.88 7.38
C HIS A 151 -5.81 15.64 6.91
N SER A 152 -5.12 15.75 5.77
CA SER A 152 -4.27 14.70 5.19
C SER A 152 -3.09 14.33 6.10
N MET A 153 -2.42 15.33 6.70
CA MET A 153 -1.32 15.09 7.62
C MET A 153 -1.80 14.39 8.91
N ALA A 154 -2.95 14.79 9.45
CA ALA A 154 -3.50 14.22 10.69
C ALA A 154 -3.92 12.75 10.51
N ILE A 155 -4.73 12.46 9.48
CA ILE A 155 -5.21 11.11 9.20
C ILE A 155 -4.06 10.22 8.74
N GLY A 156 -3.22 10.72 7.82
CA GLY A 156 -2.14 9.93 7.26
C GLY A 156 -1.09 9.54 8.31
N SER A 157 -0.72 10.47 9.19
CA SER A 157 0.20 10.17 10.29
C SER A 157 -0.43 9.19 11.29
N LEU A 158 -1.73 9.28 11.57
CA LEU A 158 -2.40 8.31 12.43
C LEU A 158 -2.45 6.91 11.80
N ALA A 159 -2.64 6.79 10.49
CA ALA A 159 -2.58 5.51 9.79
C ALA A 159 -1.18 4.89 9.89
N VAL A 160 -0.12 5.66 9.62
CA VAL A 160 1.28 5.23 9.81
C VAL A 160 1.54 4.81 11.25
N HIS A 161 1.01 5.57 12.22
CA HIS A 161 1.15 5.28 13.65
C HIS A 161 0.53 3.93 14.02
N VAL A 162 -0.70 3.67 13.55
CA VAL A 162 -1.43 2.43 13.85
C VAL A 162 -0.76 1.22 13.19
N ILE A 163 -0.30 1.34 11.94
CA ILE A 163 0.48 0.30 11.25
C ILE A 163 1.78 0.00 12.01
N GLY A 164 2.53 1.03 12.39
CA GLY A 164 3.76 0.87 13.15
C GLY A 164 3.53 0.20 14.51
N LEU A 165 2.50 0.64 15.24
CA LEU A 165 2.13 0.06 16.53
C LEU A 165 1.69 -1.40 16.38
N SER A 166 0.88 -1.74 15.37
CA SER A 166 0.40 -3.11 15.18
C SER A 166 1.55 -4.08 14.87
N MET A 167 2.53 -3.65 14.08
CA MET A 167 3.73 -4.44 13.78
C MET A 167 4.65 -4.58 15.01
N TRP A 168 4.86 -3.49 15.76
CA TRP A 168 5.76 -3.50 16.93
C TRP A 168 5.14 -4.25 18.11
N VAL A 169 3.97 -3.80 18.59
CA VAL A 169 3.31 -4.39 19.76
C VAL A 169 2.84 -5.81 19.46
N GLY A 170 2.24 -6.02 18.28
CA GLY A 170 1.85 -7.35 17.83
C GLY A 170 3.03 -8.32 17.77
N GLY A 171 4.16 -7.89 17.22
CA GLY A 171 5.33 -8.76 17.13
C GLY A 171 5.96 -9.11 18.49
N VAL A 172 5.97 -8.18 19.46
CA VAL A 172 6.39 -8.49 20.84
C VAL A 172 5.47 -9.51 21.48
N PHE A 173 4.15 -9.33 21.35
CA PHE A 173 3.18 -10.33 21.82
C PHE A 173 3.46 -11.70 21.19
N ALA A 174 3.63 -11.76 19.87
CA ALA A 174 3.89 -13.03 19.19
C ALA A 174 5.15 -13.74 19.70
N ILE A 175 6.23 -13.00 19.99
CA ILE A 175 7.46 -13.56 20.55
C ILE A 175 7.27 -14.14 21.95
N ALA A 176 6.37 -13.54 22.75
CA ALA A 176 6.04 -14.06 24.08
C ALA A 176 5.47 -15.49 24.00
N PHE A 177 4.67 -15.78 22.97
CA PHE A 177 4.03 -17.09 22.73
C PHE A 177 4.87 -18.08 21.92
N LEU A 178 6.09 -17.71 21.50
CA LEU A 178 6.99 -18.63 20.78
C LEU A 178 7.73 -19.59 21.73
N SER A 179 7.96 -20.81 21.24
CA SER A 179 8.89 -21.75 21.88
C SER A 179 10.30 -21.16 21.96
N PRO A 180 11.12 -21.55 22.96
CA PRO A 180 12.49 -21.03 23.12
C PRO A 180 13.34 -21.14 21.84
N GLU A 181 13.23 -22.26 21.13
CA GLU A 181 13.94 -22.50 19.86
C GLU A 181 13.47 -21.54 18.76
N SER A 182 12.15 -21.45 18.53
CA SER A 182 11.59 -20.57 17.48
C SER A 182 11.89 -19.10 17.75
N ARG A 183 11.87 -18.71 19.03
CA ARG A 183 12.18 -17.38 19.52
C ARG A 183 13.64 -16.99 19.23
N ALA A 184 14.60 -17.88 19.44
CA ALA A 184 16.01 -17.61 19.16
C ALA A 184 16.23 -17.24 17.68
N VAL A 185 15.47 -17.85 16.76
CA VAL A 185 15.55 -17.53 15.32
C VAL A 185 14.74 -16.27 14.96
N ALA A 186 13.63 -16.01 15.65
CA ALA A 186 12.72 -14.89 15.37
C ALA A 186 13.27 -13.52 15.83
N VAL A 187 13.87 -13.47 17.02
CA VAL A 187 14.27 -12.22 17.69
C VAL A 187 15.21 -11.34 16.85
N PRO A 188 16.28 -11.85 16.19
CA PRO A 188 17.15 -11.01 15.38
C PRO A 188 16.45 -10.31 14.20
N ARG A 189 15.52 -11.01 13.53
CA ARG A 189 14.73 -10.44 12.42
C ARG A 189 13.73 -9.42 12.96
N PHE A 190 13.05 -9.78 14.04
CA PHE A 190 12.07 -8.89 14.66
C PHE A 190 12.71 -7.60 15.19
N SER A 191 13.92 -7.67 15.79
CA SER A 191 14.60 -6.48 16.33
C SER A 191 14.83 -5.40 15.26
N VAL A 192 15.13 -5.79 14.01
CA VAL A 192 15.26 -4.83 12.91
C VAL A 192 13.90 -4.21 12.59
N LEU A 193 12.85 -5.02 12.44
CA LEU A 193 11.51 -4.55 12.13
C LEU A 193 10.92 -3.67 13.25
N ALA A 194 11.12 -4.06 14.50
CA ALA A 194 10.72 -3.31 15.68
C ALA A 194 11.37 -1.93 15.73
N LEU A 195 12.63 -1.79 15.30
CA LEU A 195 13.29 -0.48 15.19
C LEU A 195 12.59 0.43 14.16
N TRP A 196 12.32 -0.09 12.96
CA TRP A 196 11.61 0.68 11.92
C TRP A 196 10.21 1.08 12.40
N ALA A 197 9.50 0.14 13.02
CA ALA A 197 8.18 0.37 13.59
C ALA A 197 8.22 1.42 14.72
N ALA A 198 9.20 1.34 15.64
CA ALA A 198 9.37 2.33 16.71
C ALA A 198 9.67 3.73 16.16
N ILE A 199 10.55 3.85 15.15
CA ILE A 199 10.83 5.14 14.47
C ILE A 199 9.55 5.69 13.84
N ALA A 200 8.79 4.86 13.11
CA ALA A 200 7.54 5.27 12.49
C ALA A 200 6.52 5.72 13.54
N VAL A 201 6.37 4.98 14.65
CA VAL A 201 5.45 5.30 15.76
C VAL A 201 5.83 6.61 16.46
N VAL A 202 7.12 6.85 16.71
CA VAL A 202 7.59 8.09 17.34
C VAL A 202 7.34 9.28 16.44
N ILE A 203 7.79 9.23 15.17
CA ILE A 203 7.63 10.36 14.24
C ILE A 203 6.15 10.66 14.02
N SER A 204 5.34 9.66 13.68
CA SER A 204 3.91 9.83 13.46
C SER A 204 3.14 10.27 14.72
N GLY A 205 3.58 9.81 15.90
CA GLY A 205 3.03 10.20 17.19
C GLY A 205 3.34 11.65 17.54
N SER A 206 4.57 12.10 17.27
CA SER A 206 5.00 13.49 17.43
C SER A 206 4.24 14.42 16.48
N VAL A 207 4.05 14.04 15.22
CA VAL A 207 3.22 14.79 14.26
C VAL A 207 1.77 14.88 14.75
N ASN A 208 1.17 13.77 15.18
CA ASN A 208 -0.19 13.79 15.75
C ASN A 208 -0.30 14.68 17.00
N ALA A 209 0.67 14.61 17.91
CA ALA A 209 0.69 15.45 19.10
C ALA A 209 0.82 16.94 18.72
N PHE A 210 1.67 17.28 17.77
CA PHE A 210 1.85 18.64 17.27
C PHE A 210 0.57 19.20 16.62
N ILE A 211 -0.12 18.39 15.80
CA ILE A 211 -1.36 18.81 15.15
C ILE A 211 -2.49 19.00 16.17
N ARG A 212 -2.57 18.16 17.21
CA ARG A 212 -3.71 18.14 18.15
C ARG A 212 -3.51 19.02 19.39
N LEU A 213 -2.27 19.28 19.81
CA LEU A 213 -1.98 20.15 20.95
C LEU A 213 -1.89 21.60 20.46
N ASP A 214 -2.67 22.49 21.04
CA ASP A 214 -2.41 23.92 20.96
C ASP A 214 -1.39 24.29 22.04
N PHE A 215 -0.10 24.33 21.70
CA PHE A 215 1.00 24.50 22.66
C PHE A 215 0.84 25.70 23.61
N LYS A 216 0.06 26.73 23.22
CA LYS A 216 -0.21 27.90 24.06
C LYS A 216 -1.28 27.62 25.14
N GLY A 217 -2.31 26.82 24.85
CA GLY A 217 -3.41 26.49 25.76
C GLY A 217 -3.44 25.05 26.28
N ALA A 218 -2.51 24.20 25.85
CA ALA A 218 -2.52 22.76 26.16
C ALA A 218 -2.15 22.43 27.61
N TRP A 219 -1.49 23.32 28.34
CA TRP A 219 -1.00 23.04 29.69
C TRP A 219 -2.14 23.04 30.71
N GLY A 220 -2.35 21.92 31.42
CA GLY A 220 -3.37 21.77 32.47
C GLY A 220 -4.64 21.00 32.08
N ASN A 221 -4.78 20.50 30.84
CA ASN A 221 -5.91 19.67 30.44
C ASN A 221 -5.61 18.16 30.65
N SER A 222 -6.64 17.38 31.05
CA SER A 222 -6.59 15.92 31.12
C SER A 222 -6.10 15.23 29.83
N TYR A 223 -6.34 15.84 28.66
CA TYR A 223 -5.82 15.39 27.37
C TYR A 223 -4.28 15.41 27.35
N SER A 224 -3.68 16.51 27.77
CA SER A 224 -2.22 16.73 27.74
C SER A 224 -1.47 15.82 28.71
N TYR A 225 -2.04 15.55 29.89
CA TYR A 225 -1.46 14.58 30.83
C TYR A 225 -1.41 13.15 30.23
N LEU A 226 -2.45 12.74 29.49
CA LEU A 226 -2.45 11.46 28.79
C LEU A 226 -1.40 11.41 27.67
N VAL A 227 -1.18 12.53 26.97
CA VAL A 227 -0.10 12.63 25.96
C VAL A 227 1.27 12.50 26.63
N ILE A 228 1.52 13.21 27.73
CA ILE A 228 2.78 13.12 28.49
C ILE A 228 3.01 11.69 28.98
N ALA A 229 1.99 11.06 29.57
CA ALA A 229 2.06 9.66 30.00
C ALA A 229 2.43 8.73 28.84
N LYS A 230 1.80 8.91 27.67
CA LYS A 230 2.13 8.13 26.45
C LYS A 230 3.58 8.36 26.00
N ILE A 231 4.10 9.58 26.08
CA ILE A 231 5.50 9.89 25.76
C ILE A 231 6.45 9.14 26.71
N VAL A 232 6.22 9.24 28.02
CA VAL A 232 7.06 8.57 29.04
C VAL A 232 7.06 7.06 28.85
N LEU A 233 5.89 6.45 28.65
CA LEU A 233 5.76 5.01 28.39
C LEU A 233 6.48 4.61 27.08
N SER A 234 6.34 5.40 26.02
CA SER A 234 6.99 5.14 24.73
C SER A 234 8.52 5.24 24.82
N VAL A 235 9.05 6.25 25.52
CA VAL A 235 10.49 6.39 25.78
C VAL A 235 11.00 5.20 26.58
N SER A 236 10.25 4.77 27.61
CA SER A 236 10.61 3.59 28.42
C SER A 236 10.71 2.32 27.56
N LEU A 237 9.76 2.09 26.66
CA LEU A 237 9.79 0.96 25.70
C LEU A 237 10.99 1.04 24.75
N ILE A 238 11.33 2.23 24.25
CA ILE A 238 12.50 2.42 23.36
C ILE A 238 13.80 2.12 24.10
N VAL A 239 13.93 2.57 25.36
CA VAL A 239 15.10 2.27 26.20
C VAL A 239 15.22 0.77 26.45
N ILE A 240 14.12 0.10 26.82
CA ILE A 240 14.09 -1.36 27.00
C ILE A 240 14.49 -2.06 25.69
N GLY A 241 13.92 -1.67 24.56
CA GLY A 241 14.25 -2.22 23.24
C GLY A 241 15.71 -2.01 22.84
N TYR A 242 16.30 -0.85 23.16
CA TYR A 242 17.72 -0.58 22.95
C TYR A 242 18.60 -1.46 23.83
N LEU A 243 18.26 -1.63 25.12
CA LEU A 243 18.98 -2.50 26.04
C LEU A 243 18.89 -3.98 25.61
N HIS A 244 17.73 -4.43 25.13
CA HIS A 244 17.55 -5.75 24.54
C HIS A 244 18.45 -5.93 23.32
N ARG A 245 18.46 -4.95 22.41
CA ARG A 245 19.30 -4.99 21.21
C ARG A 245 20.79 -5.04 21.53
N LYS A 246 21.27 -4.25 22.48
CA LYS A 246 22.67 -4.24 22.92
C LYS A 246 23.11 -5.59 23.50
N ASN A 247 22.18 -6.30 24.15
CA ASN A 247 22.46 -7.56 24.85
C ASN A 247 21.96 -8.80 24.09
N LEU A 248 21.63 -8.70 22.79
CA LEU A 248 21.03 -9.78 21.99
C LEU A 248 21.74 -11.14 22.13
N LYS A 249 23.08 -11.16 22.10
CA LYS A 249 23.87 -12.40 22.28
C LYS A 249 23.68 -13.02 23.66
N LYS A 250 23.78 -12.21 24.72
CA LYS A 250 23.58 -12.64 26.11
C LYS A 250 22.14 -13.07 26.37
N LEU A 251 21.16 -12.40 25.76
CA LEU A 251 19.73 -12.72 25.86
C LEU A 251 19.37 -14.03 25.16
N ALA A 252 20.06 -14.38 24.07
CA ALA A 252 19.91 -15.69 23.40
C ALA A 252 20.44 -16.85 24.25
N GLU A 253 21.38 -16.58 25.17
CA GLU A 253 21.96 -17.56 26.09
C GLU A 253 21.20 -17.68 27.43
N LEU A 254 20.29 -16.75 27.76
CA LEU A 254 19.50 -16.79 28.99
C LEU A 254 18.48 -17.94 28.96
N LYS A 255 18.55 -18.81 29.99
CA LYS A 255 17.50 -19.82 30.25
C LYS A 255 16.13 -19.15 30.47
N GLY A 256 15.08 -19.78 29.95
CA GLY A 256 13.82 -19.15 29.56
C GLY A 256 13.08 -18.27 30.57
N SER A 257 13.18 -18.50 31.89
CA SER A 257 12.39 -17.77 32.89
C SER A 257 12.72 -16.26 32.96
N LYS A 258 14.01 -15.89 33.00
CA LYS A 258 14.42 -14.46 33.05
C LYS A 258 14.11 -13.71 31.75
N PHE A 259 14.22 -14.40 30.61
CA PHE A 259 13.88 -13.82 29.32
C PHE A 259 12.37 -13.58 29.18
N ILE A 260 11.55 -14.51 29.67
CA ILE A 260 10.08 -14.36 29.70
C ILE A 260 9.69 -13.19 30.62
N GLN A 261 10.32 -13.04 31.79
CA GLN A 261 10.04 -11.91 32.68
C GLN A 261 10.28 -10.55 32.01
N LEU A 262 11.37 -10.41 31.26
CA LEU A 262 11.66 -9.17 30.51
C LEU A 262 10.61 -8.88 29.43
N ILE A 263 10.20 -9.90 28.68
CA ILE A 263 9.12 -9.76 27.69
C ILE A 263 7.79 -9.42 28.36
N LEU A 264 7.48 -10.04 29.50
CA LEU A 264 6.23 -9.76 30.23
C LEU A 264 6.18 -8.31 30.72
N VAL A 265 7.31 -7.75 31.17
CA VAL A 265 7.40 -6.32 31.52
C VAL A 265 7.15 -5.44 30.29
N GLU A 266 7.77 -5.75 29.16
CA GLU A 266 7.57 -5.02 27.90
C GLU A 266 6.10 -5.09 27.45
N VAL A 267 5.51 -6.29 27.45
CA VAL A 267 4.11 -6.56 27.16
C VAL A 267 3.18 -5.78 28.08
N PHE A 268 3.48 -5.73 29.39
CA PHE A 268 2.70 -4.98 30.36
C PHE A 268 2.71 -3.47 30.03
N ILE A 269 3.89 -2.89 29.81
CA ILE A 269 4.02 -1.47 29.45
C ILE A 269 3.31 -1.18 28.12
N MET A 270 3.42 -2.06 27.13
CA MET A 270 2.70 -1.93 25.85
C MET A 270 1.18 -1.98 26.05
N THR A 271 0.68 -2.90 26.87
CA THR A 271 -0.75 -3.03 27.18
C THR A 271 -1.29 -1.77 27.86
N VAL A 272 -0.54 -1.22 28.82
CA VAL A 272 -0.86 0.07 29.46
C VAL A 272 -0.83 1.21 28.45
N THR A 273 0.16 1.24 27.56
CA THR A 273 0.27 2.25 26.50
C THR A 273 -0.92 2.20 25.54
N LEU A 274 -1.40 1.01 25.17
CA LEU A 274 -2.60 0.83 24.36
C LEU A 274 -3.86 1.28 25.09
N ALA A 275 -3.98 1.00 26.39
CA ALA A 275 -5.11 1.46 27.20
C ALA A 275 -5.15 3.00 27.28
N VAL A 276 -4.02 3.64 27.57
CA VAL A 276 -3.88 5.11 27.54
C VAL A 276 -4.21 5.68 26.16
N GLY A 277 -3.74 5.04 25.09
CA GLY A 277 -4.05 5.42 23.71
C GLY A 277 -5.55 5.32 23.37
N SER A 278 -6.21 4.24 23.81
CA SER A 278 -7.65 4.05 23.65
C SER A 278 -8.42 5.16 24.37
N LEU A 279 -8.07 5.46 25.62
CA LEU A 279 -8.67 6.55 26.41
C LEU A 279 -8.47 7.92 25.75
N LEU A 280 -7.25 8.21 25.28
CA LEU A 280 -6.92 9.46 24.60
C LEU A 280 -7.77 9.63 23.34
N SER A 281 -7.98 8.55 22.57
CA SER A 281 -8.75 8.57 21.33
C SER A 281 -10.27 8.74 21.53
N SER A 282 -10.76 8.56 22.77
CA SER A 282 -12.16 8.77 23.14
C SER A 282 -12.39 10.15 23.77
N LYS A 283 -11.34 10.94 24.01
CA LYS A 283 -11.43 12.31 24.52
C LYS A 283 -11.29 13.32 23.39
N GLN A 284 -12.02 14.43 23.48
CA GLN A 284 -11.88 15.53 22.54
C GLN A 284 -10.55 16.27 22.80
N PRO A 285 -9.79 16.62 21.75
CA PRO A 285 -8.62 17.49 21.88
C PRO A 285 -9.04 18.92 22.27
N PRO A 286 -8.12 19.74 22.80
CA PRO A 286 -8.37 21.16 23.05
C PRO A 286 -8.84 21.87 21.77
N THR A 287 -9.87 22.72 21.87
CA THR A 287 -10.37 23.52 20.74
C THR A 287 -9.39 24.63 20.40
N ARG A 288 -9.03 24.77 19.12
CA ARG A 288 -8.31 25.93 18.62
C ARG A 288 -9.33 27.02 18.28
N ASP A 289 -9.09 28.26 18.69
CA ASP A 289 -9.87 29.43 18.25
C ASP A 289 -9.56 29.74 16.78
N SER A 290 -10.01 28.87 15.87
CA SER A 290 -10.06 29.20 14.45
C SER A 290 -11.27 30.09 14.21
N GLY A 291 -11.01 31.40 14.08
CA GLY A 291 -12.03 32.39 13.70
C GLY A 291 -12.94 31.85 12.60
N ILE A 292 -14.25 32.05 12.79
CA ILE A 292 -15.32 31.48 11.99
C ILE A 292 -15.25 32.03 10.56
N THR A 293 -14.46 31.43 9.69
CA THR A 293 -14.65 31.50 8.25
C THR A 293 -15.07 30.11 7.79
N VAL A 294 -16.38 29.91 7.63
CA VAL A 294 -16.95 28.68 7.07
C VAL A 294 -16.60 28.65 5.58
N ASP A 295 -15.38 28.23 5.25
CA ASP A 295 -15.02 27.84 3.89
C ASP A 295 -15.63 26.45 3.63
N ARG A 296 -16.57 26.35 2.67
CA ARG A 296 -17.23 25.08 2.34
C ARG A 296 -16.21 24.04 1.90
N ALA A 297 -15.19 24.44 1.15
CA ALA A 297 -14.17 23.51 0.71
C ALA A 297 -13.32 23.00 1.88
N LEU A 298 -13.09 23.83 2.91
CA LEU A 298 -12.44 23.38 4.15
C LEU A 298 -13.25 22.27 4.85
N SER A 299 -14.59 22.33 4.80
CA SER A 299 -15.43 21.29 5.40
C SER A 299 -15.48 19.97 4.61
N ILE A 300 -15.27 20.02 3.30
CA ILE A 300 -15.34 18.86 2.39
C ILE A 300 -13.95 18.22 2.22
N VAL A 301 -12.96 19.05 1.89
CA VAL A 301 -11.60 18.63 1.54
C VAL A 301 -10.69 18.58 2.78
N GLY A 302 -10.99 19.39 3.80
CA GLY A 302 -10.14 19.53 4.99
C GLY A 302 -8.95 20.47 4.80
N VAL A 303 -8.91 21.21 3.69
CA VAL A 303 -7.89 22.20 3.34
C VAL A 303 -8.60 23.47 2.83
N LYS A 304 -8.06 24.64 3.15
CA LYS A 304 -8.61 25.92 2.66
C LYS A 304 -8.45 26.01 1.15
N THR A 305 -9.42 26.64 0.48
CA THR A 305 -9.35 26.83 -0.97
C THR A 305 -8.08 27.61 -1.35
N PRO A 306 -7.22 27.07 -2.23
CA PRO A 306 -5.99 27.75 -2.62
C PRO A 306 -6.30 28.97 -3.50
N GLN A 307 -5.36 29.92 -3.53
CA GLN A 307 -5.38 31.01 -4.51
C GLN A 307 -5.23 30.49 -5.94
N PRO A 308 -5.60 31.29 -6.97
CA PRO A 308 -5.51 30.86 -8.37
C PRO A 308 -4.13 30.25 -8.71
N PRO A 309 -4.09 29.18 -9.52
CA PRO A 309 -2.85 28.51 -9.87
C PRO A 309 -1.88 29.49 -10.57
N THR A 310 -0.63 29.49 -10.11
CA THR A 310 0.51 30.12 -10.78
C THR A 310 1.67 29.13 -10.75
N LEU A 311 2.63 29.27 -11.67
CA LEU A 311 3.75 28.33 -11.77
C LEU A 311 4.49 28.18 -10.42
N SER A 312 4.71 29.27 -9.70
CA SER A 312 5.35 29.25 -8.38
C SER A 312 4.49 28.54 -7.34
N ARG A 313 3.17 28.80 -7.27
CA ARG A 313 2.26 28.11 -6.34
C ARG A 313 2.16 26.62 -6.61
N ILE A 314 2.22 26.21 -7.87
CA ILE A 314 2.17 24.79 -8.25
C ILE A 314 3.50 24.10 -7.91
N LEU A 315 4.64 24.70 -8.26
CA LEU A 315 5.95 24.08 -8.05
C LEU A 315 6.41 24.10 -6.59
N LEU A 316 6.08 25.16 -5.84
CA LEU A 316 6.54 25.37 -4.46
C LEU A 316 5.45 25.10 -3.41
N GLY A 317 4.19 25.00 -3.82
CA GLY A 317 3.10 24.62 -2.93
C GLY A 317 3.29 23.21 -2.39
N TYR A 318 2.90 23.00 -1.13
CA TYR A 318 3.04 21.70 -0.49
C TYR A 318 1.96 21.51 0.58
N GLU A 319 1.08 20.52 0.37
CA GLU A 319 0.08 20.07 1.33
C GLU A 319 0.37 18.59 1.66
N PRO A 320 1.11 18.31 2.74
CA PRO A 320 1.68 16.99 2.99
C PRO A 320 0.64 15.91 3.26
N ASP A 321 0.64 14.85 2.46
CA ASP A 321 -0.04 13.58 2.76
C ASP A 321 0.91 12.67 3.55
N ALA A 322 0.72 12.61 4.87
CA ALA A 322 1.62 11.87 5.75
C ALA A 322 1.61 10.35 5.49
N LEU A 323 0.52 9.77 4.96
CA LEU A 323 0.48 8.35 4.63
C LEU A 323 1.29 8.09 3.36
N MET A 324 1.08 8.90 2.31
CA MET A 324 1.84 8.78 1.08
C MET A 324 3.34 9.02 1.33
N ILE A 325 3.70 10.06 2.07
CA ILE A 325 5.09 10.34 2.48
C ILE A 325 5.66 9.14 3.26
N GLY A 326 4.91 8.55 4.18
CA GLY A 326 5.34 7.34 4.90
C GLY A 326 5.63 6.15 3.98
N LEU A 327 4.79 5.93 2.98
CA LEU A 327 4.99 4.89 1.95
C LEU A 327 6.22 5.18 1.09
N LEU A 328 6.40 6.42 0.63
CA LEU A 328 7.53 6.85 -0.19
C LEU A 328 8.86 6.76 0.56
N ILE A 329 8.91 7.22 1.82
CA ILE A 329 10.09 7.08 2.69
C ILE A 329 10.44 5.60 2.85
N THR A 330 9.44 4.74 3.07
CA THR A 330 9.66 3.29 3.20
C THR A 330 10.21 2.70 1.90
N ALA A 331 9.65 3.07 0.74
CA ALA A 331 10.12 2.61 -0.56
C ALA A 331 11.57 3.05 -0.82
N VAL A 332 11.90 4.33 -0.56
CA VAL A 332 13.25 4.89 -0.69
C VAL A 332 14.23 4.19 0.24
N ALA A 333 13.87 4.01 1.51
CA ALA A 333 14.72 3.33 2.49
C ALA A 333 15.04 1.88 2.07
N LEU A 334 14.05 1.14 1.57
CA LEU A 334 14.23 -0.22 1.07
C LEU A 334 15.09 -0.25 -0.20
N TYR A 335 14.87 0.68 -1.13
CA TYR A 335 15.65 0.78 -2.36
C TYR A 335 17.12 1.10 -2.06
N ILE A 336 17.40 2.14 -1.26
CA ILE A 336 18.76 2.50 -0.85
C ILE A 336 19.42 1.35 -0.10
N LYS A 337 18.70 0.67 0.81
CA LYS A 337 19.22 -0.53 1.48
C LYS A 337 19.58 -1.63 0.50
N GLY A 338 18.76 -1.86 -0.53
CA GLY A 338 19.06 -2.81 -1.60
C GLY A 338 20.36 -2.44 -2.32
N VAL A 339 20.49 -1.19 -2.76
CA VAL A 339 21.71 -0.69 -3.44
C VAL A 339 22.94 -0.84 -2.54
N MET A 340 22.85 -0.43 -1.27
CA MET A 340 23.94 -0.57 -0.30
C MET A 340 24.36 -2.03 -0.11
N VAL A 341 23.41 -2.97 -0.08
CA VAL A 341 23.71 -4.40 0.06
C VAL A 341 24.44 -4.93 -1.17
N LEU A 342 24.07 -4.51 -2.39
CA LEU A 342 24.79 -4.90 -3.61
C LEU A 342 26.20 -4.31 -3.64
N THR A 343 26.33 -3.01 -3.38
CA THR A 343 27.62 -2.33 -3.41
C THR A 343 28.59 -2.92 -2.39
N LYS A 344 28.12 -3.24 -1.17
CA LYS A 344 28.95 -3.92 -0.15
C LYS A 344 29.40 -5.33 -0.53
N ARG A 345 28.68 -6.00 -1.44
CA ARG A 345 29.06 -7.31 -2.00
C ARG A 345 30.02 -7.20 -3.18
N GLY A 346 30.32 -6.00 -3.67
CA GLY A 346 31.13 -5.76 -4.86
C GLY A 346 30.33 -5.73 -6.17
N ASP A 347 29.00 -5.84 -6.11
CA ASP A 347 28.13 -5.76 -7.28
C ASP A 347 27.90 -4.29 -7.68
N LYS A 348 28.07 -3.98 -8.97
CA LYS A 348 27.72 -2.65 -9.51
C LYS A 348 26.21 -2.55 -9.75
N TRP A 349 25.60 -1.47 -9.27
CA TRP A 349 24.21 -1.08 -9.61
C TRP A 349 24.25 0.15 -10.53
N PRO A 350 23.60 0.12 -11.71
CA PRO A 350 23.62 1.25 -12.64
C PRO A 350 22.99 2.51 -12.02
N VAL A 351 23.72 3.63 -12.01
CA VAL A 351 23.26 4.91 -11.43
C VAL A 351 21.96 5.40 -12.07
N GLY A 352 21.79 5.19 -13.39
CA GLY A 352 20.56 5.54 -14.11
C GLY A 352 19.30 4.90 -13.53
N ARG A 353 19.40 3.69 -12.93
CA ARG A 353 18.26 3.06 -12.25
C ARG A 353 17.88 3.79 -10.96
N THR A 354 18.87 4.20 -10.18
CA THR A 354 18.65 4.97 -8.96
C THR A 354 18.07 6.35 -9.27
N VAL A 355 18.58 7.03 -10.31
CA VAL A 355 18.05 8.33 -10.76
C VAL A 355 16.61 8.18 -11.24
N SER A 356 16.32 7.17 -12.06
CA SER A 356 14.95 6.89 -12.53
C SER A 356 13.99 6.60 -11.37
N PHE A 357 14.42 5.78 -10.40
CA PHE A 357 13.63 5.53 -9.21
C PHE A 357 13.36 6.82 -8.42
N ALA A 358 14.37 7.69 -8.24
CA ALA A 358 14.21 8.97 -7.55
C ALA A 358 13.22 9.89 -8.28
N ILE A 359 13.30 9.99 -9.62
CA ILE A 359 12.33 10.75 -10.43
C ILE A 359 10.91 10.22 -10.22
N GLY A 360 10.73 8.89 -10.25
CA GLY A 360 9.43 8.28 -10.01
C GLY A 360 8.87 8.59 -8.62
N ILE A 361 9.69 8.51 -7.57
CA ILE A 361 9.29 8.87 -6.19
C ILE A 361 8.94 10.35 -6.08
N SER A 362 9.75 11.24 -6.65
CA SER A 362 9.48 12.68 -6.64
C SER A 362 8.22 13.06 -7.41
N ALA A 363 7.94 12.39 -8.54
CA ALA A 363 6.71 12.60 -9.30
C ALA A 363 5.46 12.15 -8.52
N ILE A 364 5.55 11.04 -7.77
CA ILE A 364 4.46 10.61 -6.87
C ILE A 364 4.25 11.65 -5.77
N ASP A 365 5.32 12.07 -5.08
CA ASP A 365 5.20 13.06 -4.00
C ASP A 365 4.63 14.39 -4.52
N PHE A 366 5.05 14.84 -5.70
CA PHE A 366 4.53 16.06 -6.30
C PHE A 366 3.03 15.96 -6.63
N ALA A 367 2.59 14.81 -7.16
CA ALA A 367 1.19 14.58 -7.52
C ALA A 367 0.26 14.33 -6.32
N THR A 368 0.79 13.98 -5.15
CA THR A 368 -0.02 13.68 -3.95
C THR A 368 0.11 14.73 -2.85
N SER A 369 1.32 15.23 -2.62
CA SER A 369 1.69 16.12 -1.51
C SER A 369 2.13 17.51 -1.99
N GLY A 370 2.63 17.62 -3.23
CA GLY A 370 3.05 18.89 -3.82
C GLY A 370 1.89 19.77 -4.25
N GLY A 371 2.20 20.92 -4.85
CA GLY A 371 1.19 21.85 -5.32
C GLY A 371 0.25 21.23 -6.34
N LEU A 372 0.74 20.29 -7.17
CA LEU A 372 -0.11 19.52 -8.07
C LEU A 372 -1.17 18.70 -7.30
N GLY A 373 -0.78 17.98 -6.25
CA GLY A 373 -1.72 17.26 -5.38
C GLY A 373 -2.72 18.16 -4.66
N LEU A 374 -2.29 19.36 -4.24
CA LEU A 374 -3.17 20.37 -3.65
C LEU A 374 -4.23 20.85 -4.67
N TYR A 375 -3.81 21.31 -5.85
CA TYR A 375 -4.74 21.84 -6.86
C TYR A 375 -5.66 20.77 -7.45
N ALA A 376 -5.22 19.51 -7.50
CA ALA A 376 -6.01 18.37 -7.96
C ALA A 376 -7.30 18.14 -7.14
N GLN A 377 -7.35 18.62 -5.90
CA GLN A 377 -8.55 18.52 -5.05
C GLN A 377 -9.65 19.52 -5.46
N PHE A 378 -9.30 20.60 -6.17
CA PHE A 378 -10.20 21.73 -6.43
C PHE A 378 -10.59 21.91 -7.89
N SER A 379 -9.94 21.20 -8.82
CA SER A 379 -10.15 21.34 -10.26
C SER A 379 -9.97 20.00 -10.97
N PHE A 380 -10.86 19.73 -11.91
CA PHE A 380 -10.83 18.54 -12.75
C PHE A 380 -9.58 18.53 -13.65
N SER A 381 -9.18 19.67 -14.23
CA SER A 381 -7.99 19.72 -15.10
C SER A 381 -6.70 19.40 -14.33
N TRP A 382 -6.55 19.94 -13.11
CA TRP A 382 -5.43 19.59 -12.23
C TRP A 382 -5.50 18.17 -11.70
N HIS A 383 -6.70 17.66 -11.40
CA HIS A 383 -6.93 16.26 -11.08
C HIS A 383 -6.40 15.35 -12.20
N MET A 384 -6.71 15.67 -13.46
CA MET A 384 -6.23 14.91 -14.59
C MET A 384 -4.69 14.94 -14.71
N ILE A 385 -4.05 16.10 -14.51
CA ILE A 385 -2.58 16.20 -14.50
C ILE A 385 -1.97 15.30 -13.41
N ALA A 386 -2.54 15.33 -12.20
CA ALA A 386 -2.06 14.53 -11.07
C ALA A 386 -2.19 13.02 -11.35
N HIS A 387 -3.36 12.58 -11.82
CA HIS A 387 -3.60 11.17 -12.11
C HIS A 387 -2.83 10.67 -13.34
N MET A 388 -2.60 11.50 -14.36
CA MET A 388 -1.71 11.14 -15.48
C MET A 388 -0.24 11.07 -15.03
N THR A 389 0.18 11.92 -14.10
CA THR A 389 1.51 11.84 -13.50
C THR A 389 1.68 10.54 -12.69
N LEU A 390 0.65 10.14 -11.94
CA LEU A 390 0.64 8.89 -11.17
C LEU A 390 0.49 7.64 -12.05
N GLY A 391 -0.30 7.71 -13.11
CA GLY A 391 -0.60 6.59 -14.00
C GLY A 391 0.41 6.36 -15.12
N MET A 392 1.17 7.39 -15.52
CA MET A 392 2.04 7.30 -16.70
C MET A 392 3.48 7.67 -16.39
N ILE A 393 3.72 8.90 -15.92
CA ILE A 393 5.07 9.43 -15.75
C ILE A 393 5.82 8.68 -14.63
N SER A 394 5.23 8.61 -13.44
CA SER A 394 5.87 7.98 -12.28
C SER A 394 6.11 6.48 -12.49
N PRO A 395 5.14 5.70 -13.01
CA PRO A 395 5.33 4.28 -13.28
C PRO A 395 6.47 3.95 -14.23
N ILE A 396 6.61 4.68 -15.34
CA ILE A 396 7.73 4.51 -16.28
C ILE A 396 9.06 4.64 -15.52
N ALA A 397 9.19 5.72 -14.74
CA ALA A 397 10.40 6.01 -13.99
C ALA A 397 10.69 4.94 -12.90
N ILE A 398 9.66 4.47 -12.18
CA ILE A 398 9.79 3.41 -11.17
C ILE A 398 10.18 2.08 -11.81
N VAL A 399 9.56 1.69 -12.93
CA VAL A 399 9.85 0.43 -13.65
C VAL A 399 11.29 0.40 -14.16
N LEU A 400 11.78 1.51 -14.72
CA LEU A 400 13.17 1.65 -15.16
C LEU A 400 14.17 1.61 -13.98
N GLY A 401 13.70 1.91 -12.76
CA GLY A 401 14.45 1.72 -11.52
C GLY A 401 14.72 0.26 -11.14
N ALA A 402 14.09 -0.71 -11.81
CA ALA A 402 14.23 -2.16 -11.58
C ALA A 402 14.03 -2.62 -10.12
N PRO A 403 12.98 -2.14 -9.40
CA PRO A 403 12.79 -2.44 -7.98
C PRO A 403 12.62 -3.94 -7.69
N ILE A 404 11.98 -4.70 -8.59
CA ILE A 404 11.78 -6.15 -8.39
C ILE A 404 13.12 -6.87 -8.54
N THR A 405 13.93 -6.52 -9.54
CA THR A 405 15.30 -7.05 -9.72
C THR A 405 16.16 -6.76 -8.49
N LEU A 406 16.12 -5.52 -7.99
CA LEU A 406 16.88 -5.14 -6.81
C LEU A 406 16.46 -6.01 -5.61
N ALA A 407 15.15 -6.11 -5.36
CA ALA A 407 14.60 -6.94 -4.30
C ALA A 407 15.04 -8.41 -4.43
N LEU A 408 14.95 -9.01 -5.61
CA LEU A 408 15.35 -10.40 -5.85
C LEU A 408 16.85 -10.63 -5.66
N ARG A 409 17.71 -9.63 -5.88
CA ARG A 409 19.16 -9.74 -5.67
C ARG A 409 19.57 -9.50 -4.21
N THR A 410 18.78 -8.76 -3.43
CA THR A 410 19.17 -8.30 -2.08
C THR A 410 18.40 -8.97 -0.95
N LEU A 411 17.19 -9.45 -1.19
CA LEU A 411 16.38 -10.10 -0.16
C LEU A 411 17.06 -11.38 0.34
N PRO A 412 16.97 -11.68 1.65
CA PRO A 412 17.60 -12.85 2.22
C PRO A 412 17.00 -14.14 1.67
N GLN A 413 17.87 -15.14 1.46
CA GLN A 413 17.48 -16.52 1.16
C GLN A 413 16.96 -17.22 2.43
N GLY A 414 16.44 -18.45 2.28
CA GLY A 414 16.10 -19.32 3.41
C GLY A 414 17.30 -19.54 4.33
N ARG A 415 17.05 -19.65 5.64
CA ARG A 415 18.07 -19.91 6.69
C ARG A 415 18.59 -21.34 6.62
N ASN A 416 17.79 -22.27 6.10
CA ASN A 416 18.14 -23.66 5.87
C ASN A 416 17.62 -24.13 4.51
N LYS A 417 17.88 -25.40 4.15
CA LYS A 417 17.48 -25.97 2.85
C LYS A 417 15.97 -26.11 2.66
N GLU A 418 15.21 -26.15 3.75
CA GLU A 418 13.75 -26.37 3.72
C GLU A 418 12.97 -25.05 3.70
N GLU A 419 13.52 -23.98 4.25
CA GLU A 419 12.85 -22.67 4.32
C GLU A 419 12.84 -21.99 2.95
N ARG A 420 11.65 -21.56 2.50
CA ARG A 420 11.52 -20.76 1.28
C ARG A 420 12.10 -19.35 1.44
N GLY A 421 11.91 -18.75 2.62
CA GLY A 421 12.40 -17.42 2.95
C GLY A 421 11.70 -16.28 2.20
N VAL A 422 12.12 -15.04 2.47
CA VAL A 422 11.48 -13.81 1.94
C VAL A 422 11.64 -13.71 0.42
N ARG A 423 12.87 -13.97 -0.08
CA ARG A 423 13.13 -13.98 -1.54
C ARG A 423 12.32 -15.06 -2.26
N GLY A 424 12.27 -16.28 -1.72
CA GLY A 424 11.49 -17.36 -2.31
C GLY A 424 9.99 -17.10 -2.29
N THR A 425 9.49 -16.41 -1.26
CA THR A 425 8.09 -15.98 -1.19
C THR A 425 7.78 -14.95 -2.28
N LEU A 426 8.64 -13.95 -2.49
CA LEU A 426 8.49 -13.01 -3.60
C LEU A 426 8.48 -13.73 -4.96
N LEU A 427 9.41 -14.66 -5.19
CA LEU A 427 9.45 -15.48 -6.41
C LEU A 427 8.15 -16.28 -6.61
N SER A 428 7.60 -16.85 -5.54
CA SER A 428 6.34 -17.59 -5.58
C SER A 428 5.14 -16.70 -5.93
N VAL A 429 5.14 -15.43 -5.50
CA VAL A 429 4.09 -14.46 -5.85
C VAL A 429 4.19 -14.08 -7.31
N LEU A 430 5.41 -13.78 -7.80
CA LEU A 430 5.67 -13.42 -9.18
C LEU A 430 5.24 -14.53 -10.16
N HIS A 431 5.43 -15.80 -9.80
CA HIS A 431 5.03 -16.96 -10.63
C HIS A 431 3.64 -17.52 -10.27
N SER A 432 2.82 -16.78 -9.51
CA SER A 432 1.48 -17.24 -9.16
C SER A 432 0.55 -17.25 -10.38
N ARG A 433 -0.53 -18.05 -10.32
CA ARG A 433 -1.56 -18.08 -11.37
C ARG A 433 -2.18 -16.71 -11.60
N TYR A 434 -2.44 -15.98 -10.52
CA TYR A 434 -2.97 -14.62 -10.58
C TYR A 434 -1.99 -13.69 -11.29
N ALA A 435 -0.70 -13.69 -10.91
CA ALA A 435 0.31 -12.89 -11.59
C ALA A 435 0.43 -13.25 -13.08
N THR A 436 0.41 -14.54 -13.43
CA THR A 436 0.44 -14.98 -14.84
C THR A 436 -0.80 -14.49 -15.63
N PHE A 437 -1.95 -14.37 -14.97
CA PHE A 437 -3.20 -13.91 -15.57
C PHE A 437 -3.26 -12.38 -15.76
N ILE A 438 -2.67 -11.59 -14.87
CA ILE A 438 -2.69 -10.11 -14.98
C ILE A 438 -1.44 -9.53 -15.64
N VAL A 439 -0.28 -10.18 -15.50
CA VAL A 439 1.02 -9.74 -16.06
C VAL A 439 1.14 -10.25 -17.50
N ASN A 440 0.24 -9.79 -18.36
CA ASN A 440 0.29 -9.96 -19.81
C ASN A 440 -0.33 -8.72 -20.48
N PRO A 441 -0.11 -8.51 -21.79
CA PRO A 441 -0.50 -7.26 -22.42
C PRO A 441 -2.01 -6.96 -22.34
N VAL A 442 -2.87 -7.98 -22.49
CA VAL A 442 -4.34 -7.80 -22.42
C VAL A 442 -4.79 -7.50 -21.00
N GLY A 443 -4.32 -8.25 -20.00
CA GLY A 443 -4.65 -8.03 -18.60
C GLY A 443 -4.19 -6.66 -18.10
N ALA A 444 -2.97 -6.26 -18.50
CA ALA A 444 -2.43 -4.96 -18.15
C ALA A 444 -3.19 -3.81 -18.82
N LEU A 445 -3.52 -3.93 -20.10
CA LEU A 445 -4.33 -2.95 -20.84
C LEU A 445 -5.74 -2.82 -20.23
N ALA A 446 -6.39 -3.94 -19.91
CA ALA A 446 -7.73 -3.95 -19.32
C ALA A 446 -7.74 -3.29 -17.93
N ILE A 447 -6.71 -3.52 -17.10
CA ILE A 447 -6.60 -2.86 -15.79
C ILE A 447 -6.27 -1.38 -15.95
N PHE A 448 -5.38 -1.02 -16.87
CA PHE A 448 -4.96 0.36 -17.09
C PHE A 448 -6.10 1.19 -17.68
N ASP A 449 -6.53 0.90 -18.90
CA ASP A 449 -7.52 1.70 -19.63
C ASP A 449 -8.94 1.40 -19.16
N GLY A 450 -9.27 0.13 -18.93
CA GLY A 450 -10.61 -0.26 -18.49
C GLY A 450 -10.98 0.38 -17.15
N SER A 451 -10.00 0.64 -16.28
CA SER A 451 -10.24 1.37 -15.04
C SER A 451 -10.54 2.85 -15.21
N LEU A 452 -10.03 3.51 -16.27
CA LEU A 452 -10.40 4.89 -16.59
C LEU A 452 -11.89 4.99 -16.93
N PHE A 453 -12.38 4.09 -17.80
CA PHE A 453 -13.79 4.08 -18.16
C PHE A 453 -14.67 3.73 -16.96
N ALA A 454 -14.28 2.72 -16.18
CA ALA A 454 -15.00 2.35 -14.97
C ALA A 454 -15.06 3.50 -13.96
N LEU A 455 -13.98 4.25 -13.78
CA LEU A 455 -13.95 5.36 -12.84
C LEU A 455 -14.82 6.52 -13.31
N TYR A 456 -14.53 7.07 -14.48
CA TYR A 456 -15.04 8.37 -14.94
C TYR A 456 -16.42 8.31 -15.59
N PHE A 457 -16.86 7.15 -16.12
CA PHE A 457 -18.18 6.99 -16.73
C PHE A 457 -19.17 6.22 -15.84
N THR A 458 -18.87 6.07 -14.55
CA THR A 458 -19.79 5.53 -13.54
C THR A 458 -19.84 6.44 -12.32
N PRO A 459 -20.77 6.21 -11.36
CA PRO A 459 -20.79 6.97 -10.11
C PRO A 459 -19.53 6.79 -9.22
N LEU A 460 -18.59 5.91 -9.60
CA LEU A 460 -17.36 5.67 -8.85
C LEU A 460 -16.52 6.94 -8.69
N PHE A 461 -16.42 7.79 -9.72
CA PHE A 461 -15.62 9.00 -9.62
C PHE A 461 -16.12 9.93 -8.52
N ASN A 462 -17.42 10.28 -8.53
CA ASN A 462 -18.03 11.09 -7.46
C ASN A 462 -17.85 10.46 -6.07
N ASN A 463 -18.11 9.15 -5.95
CA ASN A 463 -18.03 8.44 -4.67
C ASN A 463 -16.59 8.43 -4.10
N LEU A 464 -15.58 8.26 -4.96
CA LEU A 464 -14.18 8.21 -4.55
C LEU A 464 -13.62 9.61 -4.32
N MET A 465 -14.00 10.61 -5.12
CA MET A 465 -13.56 12.00 -4.95
C MET A 465 -14.12 12.63 -3.66
N SER A 466 -15.39 12.32 -3.34
CA SER A 466 -16.07 12.80 -2.13
C SER A 466 -15.55 12.18 -0.83
N ASN A 467 -14.62 11.21 -0.90
CA ASN A 467 -14.15 10.47 0.26
C ASN A 467 -12.62 10.35 0.24
N HIS A 468 -11.96 10.77 1.32
CA HIS A 468 -10.49 10.75 1.40
C HIS A 468 -9.87 9.37 1.17
N ALA A 469 -10.42 8.28 1.73
CA ALA A 469 -9.91 6.93 1.43
C ALA A 469 -10.19 6.52 -0.02
N GLY A 470 -11.28 7.03 -0.60
CA GLY A 470 -11.59 6.85 -2.01
C GLY A 470 -10.56 7.52 -2.92
N HIS A 471 -10.18 8.76 -2.62
CA HIS A 471 -9.13 9.47 -3.35
C HIS A 471 -7.76 8.82 -3.20
N LEU A 472 -7.41 8.36 -2.00
CA LEU A 472 -6.20 7.57 -1.78
C LEU A 472 -6.23 6.28 -2.60
N PHE A 473 -7.38 5.59 -2.65
CA PHE A 473 -7.54 4.40 -3.48
C PHE A 473 -7.34 4.72 -4.96
N MET A 474 -7.91 5.83 -5.48
CA MET A 474 -7.65 6.27 -6.85
C MET A 474 -6.16 6.48 -7.12
N ASN A 475 -5.46 7.21 -6.23
CA ASN A 475 -4.03 7.47 -6.35
C ASN A 475 -3.21 6.17 -6.41
N ILE A 476 -3.46 5.25 -5.48
CA ILE A 476 -2.76 3.96 -5.42
C ILE A 476 -3.11 3.10 -6.63
N HIS A 477 -4.38 3.05 -7.03
CA HIS A 477 -4.85 2.26 -8.16
C HIS A 477 -4.18 2.70 -9.47
N PHE A 478 -4.20 3.98 -9.81
CA PHE A 478 -3.57 4.46 -11.05
C PHE A 478 -2.06 4.26 -11.05
N LEU A 479 -1.40 4.46 -9.90
CA LEU A 479 0.02 4.16 -9.75
C LEU A 479 0.34 2.68 -10.02
N LEU A 480 -0.44 1.77 -9.44
CA LEU A 480 -0.24 0.32 -9.60
C LEU A 480 -0.64 -0.17 -11.00
N ALA A 481 -1.73 0.36 -11.58
CA ALA A 481 -2.18 0.05 -12.93
C ALA A 481 -1.13 0.47 -13.97
N GLY A 482 -0.62 1.69 -13.85
CA GLY A 482 0.48 2.18 -14.67
C GLY A 482 1.75 1.34 -14.47
N PHE A 483 2.11 1.03 -13.21
CA PHE A 483 3.28 0.19 -12.93
C PHE A 483 3.17 -1.16 -13.61
N LEU A 484 2.00 -1.81 -13.53
CA LEU A 484 1.72 -3.07 -14.21
C LEU A 484 1.83 -2.94 -15.73
N PHE A 485 1.21 -1.93 -16.33
CA PHE A 485 1.24 -1.68 -17.78
C PHE A 485 2.68 -1.50 -18.28
N PHE A 486 3.42 -0.55 -17.72
CA PHE A 486 4.78 -0.28 -18.16
C PHE A 486 5.76 -1.40 -17.78
N HIS A 487 5.51 -2.16 -16.71
CA HIS A 487 6.26 -3.38 -16.40
C HIS A 487 6.12 -4.45 -17.49
N VAL A 488 4.91 -4.63 -18.06
CA VAL A 488 4.67 -5.61 -19.13
C VAL A 488 5.30 -5.18 -20.46
N ILE A 489 5.28 -3.88 -20.77
CA ILE A 489 5.75 -3.36 -22.06
C ILE A 489 7.28 -3.11 -22.06
N ILE A 490 7.75 -2.18 -21.22
CA ILE A 490 9.14 -1.69 -21.22
C ILE A 490 9.95 -2.16 -20.00
N GLY A 491 9.35 -3.00 -19.16
CA GLY A 491 9.95 -3.45 -17.92
C GLY A 491 11.28 -4.20 -18.10
N VAL A 492 12.27 -3.79 -17.32
CA VAL A 492 13.56 -4.49 -17.20
C VAL A 492 13.53 -5.62 -16.16
N ASP A 493 12.52 -5.61 -15.30
CA ASP A 493 12.32 -6.60 -14.25
C ASP A 493 11.87 -7.96 -14.82
N PRO A 494 12.07 -9.07 -14.07
CA PRO A 494 11.63 -10.39 -14.52
C PRO A 494 10.10 -10.46 -14.67
N ASN A 495 9.65 -11.00 -15.81
CA ASN A 495 8.24 -11.23 -16.11
C ASN A 495 8.02 -12.75 -16.28
N PRO A 496 6.95 -13.35 -15.71
CA PRO A 496 6.65 -14.78 -15.87
C PRO A 496 6.65 -15.26 -17.31
N LYS A 497 6.13 -14.44 -18.24
CA LYS A 497 6.16 -14.69 -19.68
C LYS A 497 6.41 -13.37 -20.39
N ARG A 498 7.63 -13.18 -20.90
CA ARG A 498 7.95 -11.96 -21.66
C ARG A 498 7.14 -11.93 -22.96
N PRO A 499 6.29 -10.92 -23.17
CA PRO A 499 5.52 -10.83 -24.40
C PRO A 499 6.46 -10.55 -25.59
N PRO A 500 6.17 -11.11 -26.79
CA PRO A 500 6.88 -10.75 -28.02
C PRO A 500 6.80 -9.25 -28.30
N PHE A 501 7.81 -8.69 -28.98
CA PHE A 501 7.84 -7.25 -29.30
C PHE A 501 6.61 -6.77 -30.07
N LEU A 502 6.15 -7.55 -31.04
CA LEU A 502 4.94 -7.22 -31.80
C LEU A 502 3.71 -7.10 -30.90
N ALA A 503 3.53 -8.01 -29.94
CA ALA A 503 2.41 -7.95 -29.00
C ALA A 503 2.47 -6.67 -28.14
N ARG A 504 3.67 -6.24 -27.74
CA ARG A 504 3.87 -4.99 -26.98
C ARG A 504 3.53 -3.76 -27.83
N ILE A 505 4.00 -3.73 -29.08
CA ILE A 505 3.72 -2.65 -30.04
C ILE A 505 2.22 -2.53 -30.28
N VAL A 506 1.54 -3.64 -30.60
CA VAL A 506 0.08 -3.66 -30.81
C VAL A 506 -0.65 -3.19 -29.55
N THR A 507 -0.20 -3.61 -28.37
CA THR A 507 -0.81 -3.19 -27.10
C THR A 507 -0.63 -1.70 -26.85
N LEU A 508 0.53 -1.12 -27.17
CA LEU A 508 0.76 0.32 -27.06
C LEU A 508 -0.13 1.10 -28.03
N LEU A 509 -0.25 0.67 -29.29
CA LEU A 509 -1.14 1.30 -30.27
C LEU A 509 -2.62 1.20 -29.86
N ALA A 510 -3.02 0.06 -29.28
CA ALA A 510 -4.35 -0.11 -28.72
C ALA A 510 -4.58 0.83 -27.53
N ALA A 511 -3.62 0.93 -26.61
CA ALA A 511 -3.69 1.84 -25.46
C ALA A 511 -3.81 3.30 -25.88
N MET A 512 -3.03 3.74 -26.88
CA MET A 512 -3.16 5.07 -27.49
C MET A 512 -4.57 5.30 -28.00
N SER A 513 -5.07 4.39 -28.84
CA SER A 513 -6.40 4.51 -29.44
C SER A 513 -7.53 4.59 -28.40
N ILE A 514 -7.45 3.77 -27.34
CA ILE A 514 -8.44 3.73 -26.26
C ILE A 514 -8.37 5.01 -25.41
N HIS A 515 -7.17 5.49 -25.07
CA HIS A 515 -6.98 6.77 -24.38
C HIS A 515 -7.49 7.96 -25.18
N ALA A 516 -7.18 8.01 -26.48
CA ALA A 516 -7.69 9.05 -27.37
C ALA A 516 -9.22 9.09 -27.35
N PHE A 517 -9.87 7.93 -27.44
CA PHE A 517 -11.33 7.85 -27.35
C PHE A 517 -11.86 8.31 -25.98
N PHE A 518 -11.22 7.89 -24.89
CA PHE A 518 -11.55 8.35 -23.53
C PHE A 518 -11.52 9.88 -23.43
N SER A 519 -10.43 10.49 -23.89
CA SER A 519 -10.26 11.94 -23.85
C SER A 519 -11.25 12.69 -24.74
N VAL A 520 -11.50 12.20 -25.95
CA VAL A 520 -12.52 12.79 -26.84
C VAL A 520 -13.90 12.70 -26.22
N ALA A 521 -14.25 11.57 -25.60
CA ALA A 521 -15.52 11.40 -24.91
C ALA A 521 -15.67 12.40 -23.76
N LEU A 522 -14.60 12.63 -22.99
CA LEU A 522 -14.59 13.60 -21.89
C LEU A 522 -14.70 15.06 -22.38
N MET A 523 -14.02 15.38 -23.48
CA MET A 523 -14.12 16.69 -24.14
C MET A 523 -15.50 16.93 -24.76
N SER A 524 -16.17 15.87 -25.21
CA SER A 524 -17.50 15.92 -25.83
C SER A 524 -18.64 15.85 -24.82
N ALA A 525 -18.35 15.59 -23.54
CA ALA A 525 -19.36 15.53 -22.50
C ALA A 525 -20.02 16.91 -22.31
N THR A 526 -21.36 16.92 -22.25
CA THR A 526 -22.16 18.13 -22.04
C THR A 526 -22.56 18.33 -20.58
N THR A 527 -22.20 17.38 -19.72
CA THR A 527 -22.45 17.39 -18.28
C THR A 527 -21.16 17.12 -17.50
N GLN A 528 -21.14 17.56 -16.25
CA GLN A 528 -20.00 17.30 -15.36
C GLN A 528 -20.03 15.84 -14.90
N ILE A 529 -18.95 15.10 -15.16
CA ILE A 529 -18.86 13.67 -14.85
C ILE A 529 -18.57 13.39 -13.37
N ASP A 530 -18.20 14.42 -12.63
CA ASP A 530 -17.90 14.39 -11.19
C ASP A 530 -19.14 14.30 -10.30
N GLY A 531 -20.35 14.32 -10.89
CA GLY A 531 -21.61 14.31 -10.14
C GLY A 531 -21.83 15.58 -9.30
N GLY A 532 -21.15 16.69 -9.62
CA GLY A 532 -21.26 17.97 -8.92
C GLY A 532 -20.27 18.17 -7.78
N TYR A 533 -19.31 17.26 -7.57
CA TYR A 533 -18.28 17.40 -6.53
C TYR A 533 -17.57 18.77 -6.58
N PHE A 534 -16.97 19.14 -7.71
CA PHE A 534 -16.25 20.41 -7.86
C PHE A 534 -17.19 21.61 -7.77
N ALA A 535 -18.45 21.47 -8.16
CA ALA A 535 -19.46 22.50 -7.96
C ALA A 535 -19.72 22.80 -6.48
N THR A 536 -19.70 21.78 -5.60
CA THR A 536 -19.91 21.97 -4.16
C THR A 536 -18.78 22.72 -3.46
N LEU A 537 -17.56 22.69 -4.01
CA LEU A 537 -16.40 23.38 -3.45
C LEU A 537 -16.48 24.90 -3.63
N GLN A 538 -17.20 25.38 -4.63
CA GLN A 538 -17.34 26.80 -4.95
C GLN A 538 -15.99 27.52 -5.12
N THR A 539 -15.03 26.85 -5.78
CA THR A 539 -13.68 27.36 -6.02
C THR A 539 -13.72 28.71 -6.76
N PRO A 540 -13.30 29.85 -6.15
CA PRO A 540 -13.56 31.18 -6.70
C PRO A 540 -12.93 31.49 -8.06
N TRP A 541 -11.85 30.79 -8.40
CA TRP A 541 -11.10 30.99 -9.64
C TRP A 541 -11.47 30.03 -10.76
N ILE A 542 -12.49 29.18 -10.54
CA ILE A 542 -13.08 28.33 -11.58
C ILE A 542 -14.46 28.87 -11.91
N THR A 543 -14.57 29.57 -13.04
CA THR A 543 -15.81 30.21 -13.49
C THR A 543 -16.67 29.27 -14.34
N ASP A 544 -16.07 28.26 -14.97
CA ASP A 544 -16.75 27.29 -15.83
C ASP A 544 -16.16 25.88 -15.60
N LEU A 545 -16.94 25.04 -14.93
CA LEU A 545 -16.55 23.67 -14.56
C LEU A 545 -16.55 22.73 -15.77
N LEU A 546 -17.41 22.95 -16.76
CA LEU A 546 -17.46 22.12 -17.95
C LEU A 546 -16.26 22.43 -18.86
N ALA A 547 -15.89 23.71 -18.96
CA ALA A 547 -14.64 24.10 -19.62
C ALA A 547 -13.40 23.56 -18.90
N ASP A 548 -13.39 23.50 -17.56
CA ASP A 548 -12.30 22.87 -16.80
C ASP A 548 -12.22 21.36 -17.06
N GLN A 549 -13.36 20.66 -17.15
CA GLN A 549 -13.42 19.26 -17.54
C GLN A 549 -12.95 19.02 -18.97
N ASN A 550 -13.36 19.86 -19.92
CA ASN A 550 -12.91 19.79 -21.31
C ASN A 550 -11.39 19.96 -21.42
N LYS A 551 -10.81 20.93 -20.69
CA LYS A 551 -9.36 21.08 -20.55
C LYS A 551 -8.72 19.82 -19.96
N GLY A 552 -9.33 19.24 -18.92
CA GLY A 552 -8.91 17.95 -18.37
C GLY A 552 -8.86 16.85 -19.41
N GLY A 553 -9.88 16.71 -20.26
CA GLY A 553 -9.87 15.76 -21.38
C GLY A 553 -8.73 15.98 -22.37
N ALA A 554 -8.48 17.23 -22.77
CA ALA A 554 -7.37 17.58 -23.65
C ALA A 554 -5.99 17.29 -23.02
N ILE A 555 -5.84 17.55 -21.71
CA ILE A 555 -4.62 17.22 -20.96
C ILE A 555 -4.44 15.70 -20.87
N GLY A 556 -5.50 14.96 -20.54
CA GLY A 556 -5.49 13.51 -20.52
C GLY A 556 -5.05 12.91 -21.85
N TRP A 557 -5.41 13.56 -22.97
CA TRP A 557 -4.96 13.13 -24.30
C TRP A 557 -3.47 13.36 -24.48
N ALA A 558 -2.99 14.59 -24.29
CA ALA A 558 -1.57 14.91 -24.49
C ALA A 558 -0.64 14.12 -23.56
N MET A 559 -1.01 14.01 -22.28
CA MET A 559 -0.24 13.24 -21.30
C MET A 559 -0.41 11.72 -21.47
N GLY A 560 -1.47 11.28 -22.15
CA GLY A 560 -1.69 9.92 -22.62
C GLY A 560 -0.72 9.51 -23.73
N GLU A 561 -0.74 10.27 -24.82
CA GLU A 561 -0.06 9.89 -26.06
C GLU A 561 1.46 10.03 -25.97
N ILE A 562 1.97 11.11 -25.38
CA ILE A 562 3.41 11.41 -25.38
C ILE A 562 4.23 10.30 -24.70
N PRO A 563 3.90 9.84 -23.47
CA PRO A 563 4.63 8.75 -22.83
C PRO A 563 4.51 7.42 -23.57
N ILE A 564 3.33 7.13 -24.16
CA ILE A 564 3.12 5.90 -24.93
C ILE A 564 3.96 5.91 -26.21
N LEU A 565 4.03 7.03 -26.92
CA LEU A 565 4.91 7.19 -28.09
C LEU A 565 6.38 6.98 -27.72
N ILE A 566 6.85 7.54 -26.61
CA ILE A 566 8.21 7.31 -26.11
C ILE A 566 8.43 5.81 -25.81
N ALA A 567 7.47 5.15 -25.16
CA ALA A 567 7.54 3.72 -24.87
C ALA A 567 7.51 2.86 -26.15
N LEU A 568 6.77 3.28 -27.18
CA LEU A 568 6.71 2.65 -28.48
C LEU A 568 8.07 2.73 -29.19
N VAL A 569 8.67 3.92 -29.26
CA VAL A 569 10.01 4.10 -29.82
C VAL A 569 11.04 3.28 -29.04
N ALA A 570 10.98 3.29 -27.70
CA ALA A 570 11.87 2.50 -26.87
C ALA A 570 11.70 0.98 -27.14
N THR A 571 10.47 0.50 -27.26
CA THR A 571 10.18 -0.91 -27.57
C THR A 571 10.71 -1.30 -28.95
N PHE A 572 10.58 -0.43 -29.95
CA PHE A 572 11.13 -0.64 -31.29
C PHE A 572 12.66 -0.67 -31.30
N ILE A 573 13.31 0.24 -30.57
CA ILE A 573 14.78 0.22 -30.40
C ILE A 573 15.23 -1.06 -29.66
N MET A 574 14.48 -1.51 -28.67
CA MET A 574 14.76 -2.77 -27.97
C MET A 574 14.66 -3.97 -28.91
N TRP A 575 13.63 -4.00 -29.76
CA TRP A 575 13.41 -5.05 -30.75
C TRP A 575 14.57 -5.13 -31.75
N THR A 576 14.90 -4.03 -32.41
CA THR A 576 16.01 -3.98 -33.39
C THR A 576 17.35 -4.39 -32.78
N ARG A 577 17.61 -4.02 -31.52
CA ARG A 577 18.83 -4.44 -30.79
C ARG A 577 18.82 -5.91 -30.39
N GLU A 578 17.67 -6.50 -30.12
CA GLU A 578 17.55 -7.93 -29.79
C GLU A 578 17.74 -8.78 -31.04
N ASP A 579 17.05 -8.44 -32.13
CA ASP A 579 17.18 -9.11 -33.42
C ASP A 579 18.62 -9.05 -33.95
N ALA A 580 19.28 -7.89 -33.87
CA ALA A 580 20.68 -7.76 -34.27
C ALA A 580 21.64 -8.59 -33.41
N ARG A 581 21.32 -8.83 -32.13
CA ARG A 581 22.13 -9.70 -31.25
C ARG A 581 21.88 -11.17 -31.53
N GLU A 582 20.63 -11.54 -31.84
CA GLU A 582 20.24 -12.89 -32.21
C GLU A 582 20.85 -13.30 -33.55
N ALA A 583 20.76 -12.45 -34.57
CA ALA A 583 21.41 -12.65 -35.86
C ALA A 583 22.92 -12.92 -35.70
N ARG A 584 23.64 -12.06 -34.96
CA ARG A 584 25.08 -12.26 -34.67
C ARG A 584 25.38 -13.55 -33.90
N ARG A 585 24.45 -14.03 -33.07
CA ARG A 585 24.61 -15.30 -32.35
C ARG A 585 24.46 -16.48 -33.30
N ILE A 586 23.47 -16.43 -34.20
CA ILE A 586 23.24 -17.45 -35.23
C ILE A 586 24.46 -17.50 -36.16
N ASP A 587 24.93 -16.37 -36.67
CA ASP A 587 26.11 -16.28 -37.54
C ASP A 587 27.35 -16.93 -36.87
N ARG A 588 27.65 -16.57 -35.62
CA ARG A 588 28.76 -17.17 -34.86
C ARG A 588 28.61 -18.67 -34.63
N THR A 589 27.38 -19.15 -34.52
CA THR A 589 27.11 -20.58 -34.33
C THR A 589 27.30 -21.32 -35.65
N ALA A 590 26.83 -20.76 -36.76
CA ALA A 590 27.03 -21.29 -38.11
C ALA A 590 28.54 -21.35 -38.46
N GLU A 591 29.30 -20.27 -38.20
CA GLU A 591 30.76 -20.24 -38.40
C GLU A 591 31.47 -21.34 -37.60
N ARG A 592 31.07 -21.57 -36.35
CA ARG A 592 31.63 -22.65 -35.50
C ARG A 592 31.30 -24.04 -36.04
N MET A 593 30.06 -24.27 -36.47
CA MET A 593 29.63 -25.55 -37.03
C MET A 593 30.37 -25.86 -38.33
N ALA A 594 30.50 -24.85 -39.21
CA ALA A 594 31.28 -24.93 -40.43
C ALA A 594 32.76 -25.27 -40.15
N ALA A 595 33.38 -24.63 -39.16
CA ALA A 595 34.76 -24.92 -38.76
C ALA A 595 34.95 -26.35 -38.20
N MET A 596 33.90 -26.95 -37.61
CA MET A 596 33.90 -28.33 -37.13
C MET A 596 33.47 -29.36 -38.20
N GLY A 597 33.19 -28.92 -39.43
CA GLY A 597 32.68 -29.77 -40.51
C GLY A 597 31.27 -30.34 -40.23
N GLN A 598 30.54 -29.73 -39.30
CA GLN A 598 29.18 -30.13 -38.93
C GLN A 598 28.16 -29.26 -39.67
N PRO A 599 27.02 -29.83 -40.11
CA PRO A 599 25.96 -29.06 -40.73
C PRO A 599 25.37 -28.07 -39.72
N ASP A 600 25.26 -26.81 -40.11
CA ASP A 600 24.57 -25.78 -39.33
C ASP A 600 23.06 -26.07 -39.24
N GLU A 601 22.34 -25.27 -38.43
CA GLU A 601 20.89 -25.47 -38.23
C GLU A 601 20.10 -25.38 -39.55
N LEU A 602 20.51 -24.54 -40.50
CA LEU A 602 19.88 -24.42 -41.81
C LEU A 602 20.11 -25.66 -42.67
N ALA A 603 21.32 -26.21 -42.69
CA ALA A 603 21.62 -27.46 -43.38
C ALA A 603 20.86 -28.65 -42.77
N GLN A 604 20.74 -28.71 -41.44
CA GLN A 604 19.92 -29.71 -40.75
C GLN A 604 18.43 -29.57 -41.09
N TYR A 605 17.93 -28.33 -41.12
CA TYR A 605 16.53 -28.04 -41.48
C TYR A 605 16.23 -28.36 -42.94
N ASN A 606 17.12 -27.99 -43.87
CA ASN A 606 17.01 -28.34 -45.29
C ASN A 606 17.03 -29.85 -45.49
N LYS A 607 17.90 -30.57 -44.77
CA LYS A 607 17.91 -32.04 -44.79
C LYS A 607 16.59 -32.63 -44.27
N TYR A 608 16.03 -32.08 -43.21
CA TYR A 608 14.71 -32.49 -42.72
C TYR A 608 13.59 -32.25 -43.75
N LEU A 609 13.57 -31.11 -44.42
CA LEU A 609 12.63 -30.82 -45.51
C LEU A 609 12.80 -31.78 -46.70
N GLN A 610 14.05 -32.11 -47.06
CA GLN A 610 14.34 -33.11 -48.09
C GLN A 610 13.86 -34.51 -47.67
N GLU A 611 14.02 -34.88 -46.41
CA GLU A 611 13.52 -36.15 -45.88
C GLU A 611 11.98 -36.20 -45.88
N LEU A 612 11.31 -35.08 -45.60
CA LEU A 612 9.86 -34.92 -45.73
C LEU A 612 9.39 -35.08 -47.19
N ALA A 613 9.99 -34.33 -48.11
CA ALA A 613 9.68 -34.43 -49.54
C ALA A 613 9.89 -35.85 -50.06
N ALA A 614 11.02 -36.48 -49.71
CA ALA A 614 11.30 -37.86 -50.10
C ALA A 614 10.37 -38.89 -49.43
N ARG A 615 9.72 -38.56 -48.31
CA ARG A 615 8.66 -39.40 -47.73
C ARG A 615 7.35 -39.24 -48.47
N ASP A 616 7.00 -38.01 -48.85
CA ASP A 616 5.80 -37.73 -49.63
C ASP A 616 5.88 -38.38 -51.03
N ASP A 617 7.04 -38.29 -51.70
CA ASP A 617 7.28 -38.96 -52.98
C ASP A 617 7.17 -40.49 -52.87
N ARG A 618 7.64 -41.07 -51.75
CA ARG A 618 7.52 -42.52 -51.46
C ARG A 618 6.11 -42.94 -51.06
N ALA A 619 5.30 -42.01 -50.56
CA ALA A 619 3.92 -42.25 -50.16
C ALA A 619 2.92 -42.12 -51.34
N GLY A 620 3.38 -41.70 -52.52
CA GLY A 620 2.62 -41.73 -53.77
C GLY A 620 1.42 -40.78 -53.79
N LYS A 621 1.68 -39.50 -54.05
CA LYS A 621 0.71 -38.60 -54.69
C LYS A 621 1.25 -38.12 -56.02
#